data_AF-A0A952IZL8-F1
#
_entry.id   AF-A0A952IZL8-F1
#
_cell.length_a   1.000
_cell.length_b   1.000
_cell.length_c   1.000
_cell.angle_alpha   90.00
_cell.angle_beta   90.00
_cell.angle_gamma   90.00
#
_symmetry.space_group_name_H-M   'P 1'
#
loop_
_entity.id
_entity.type
_entity.pdbx_description
1 polymer ?
#
loop_
_entity_poly.entity_id
_entity_poly.type
_entity_poly.pdbx_seq_one_letter_code
_entity_poly.pdbx_strand_id
1 'polypeptide(L)'
;NEAILSTYQHRKDTIAQAGEWNPDFAIEILNGRYNGNPSNPGAGYNTGFIPSGWRTNPNAESIYNALVGPNCMVCHALRGSGLNPSISFSDFTDFVDDYSDQVDHLTFERGLMPLGLLNYADFWESGNKNPALLAAAISHPERIRDDNTAIPPGAPVAKIVAPLMARGTDPVDGSVLDIPLSAGGSAFAAAGSYRWSVEPSDPADQADIVVNDATLGTATLRAQSPGDYTVNLTISGSEGGGTSSASQVVLVRDTFDSTPLPASSDIQFYDTDGTGISTLLEANCVSCHSDGAGYPGIPVYYVPCNGEGLAGGVAQGYEFLYRSVLARVNFAAPLDSLILRKPTKGATDLNQRGAAASSRYHAGGLALNSEQEIGRMISWILNGAPRGDLPTSIDAAEAGPSCL
;
A
#
# COMPACT_ATOMS: atom_id res chain seq x y z
N ASN A 1 -2.30 13.76 30.81
CA ASN A 1 -2.63 12.34 30.63
C ASN A 1 -4.08 12.02 30.96
N GLU A 2 -4.63 12.52 32.07
CA GLU A 2 -6.08 12.39 32.37
C GLU A 2 -6.99 12.82 31.22
N ALA A 3 -6.82 14.03 30.67
CA ALA A 3 -7.64 14.52 29.55
C ALA A 3 -7.51 13.65 28.28
N ILE A 4 -6.35 13.03 28.07
CA ILE A 4 -6.12 12.12 26.94
C ILE A 4 -6.85 10.80 27.20
N LEU A 5 -6.69 10.23 28.39
CA LEU A 5 -7.37 9.01 28.79
C LEU A 5 -8.89 9.17 28.73
N SER A 6 -9.43 10.27 29.24
CA SER A 6 -10.86 10.54 29.21
C SER A 6 -11.38 10.68 27.77
N THR A 7 -10.59 11.24 26.86
CA THR A 7 -10.93 11.30 25.43
C THR A 7 -10.99 9.89 24.84
N TYR A 8 -10.03 9.03 25.15
CA TYR A 8 -10.00 7.65 24.65
C TYR A 8 -11.13 6.80 25.22
N GLN A 9 -11.43 6.95 26.51
CA GLN A 9 -12.55 6.29 27.18
C GLN A 9 -13.89 6.77 26.61
N HIS A 10 -14.06 8.08 26.44
CA HIS A 10 -15.24 8.62 25.78
C HIS A 10 -15.40 8.04 24.38
N ARG A 11 -14.31 7.95 23.60
CA ARG A 11 -14.35 7.29 22.29
C ARG A 11 -14.79 5.85 22.44
N LYS A 12 -14.17 5.05 23.32
CA LYS A 12 -14.53 3.65 23.59
C LYS A 12 -16.02 3.47 23.86
N ASP A 13 -16.58 4.34 24.70
CA ASP A 13 -17.99 4.31 25.12
C ASP A 13 -18.95 4.79 24.02
N THR A 14 -18.43 5.46 22.99
CA THR A 14 -19.21 6.06 21.89
C THR A 14 -18.89 5.48 20.52
N ILE A 15 -18.04 4.46 20.39
CA ILE A 15 -17.81 3.77 19.12
C ILE A 15 -19.15 3.27 18.62
N ALA A 16 -19.51 3.71 17.42
CA ALA A 16 -20.78 3.35 16.80
C ALA A 16 -20.58 2.31 15.70
N GLN A 17 -19.39 2.23 15.11
CA GLN A 17 -19.16 1.45 13.89
C GLN A 17 -17.82 0.71 13.92
N ALA A 18 -17.79 -0.48 13.32
CA ALA A 18 -16.61 -1.34 13.32
C ALA A 18 -15.40 -0.74 12.60
N GLY A 19 -15.61 0.09 11.57
CA GLY A 19 -14.53 0.74 10.83
C GLY A 19 -13.89 1.93 11.56
N GLU A 20 -14.49 2.41 12.66
CA GLU A 20 -13.94 3.47 13.49
C GLU A 20 -12.71 3.02 14.30
N TRP A 21 -11.87 3.98 14.67
CA TRP A 21 -10.70 3.73 15.51
C TRP A 21 -11.07 3.05 16.84
N ASN A 22 -10.37 1.95 17.16
CA ASN A 22 -10.48 1.25 18.44
C ASN A 22 -9.42 1.77 19.44
N PRO A 23 -9.84 2.45 20.54
CA PRO A 23 -8.93 3.04 21.52
C PRO A 23 -8.45 2.06 22.59
N ASP A 24 -8.93 0.81 22.62
CA ASP A 24 -8.63 -0.13 23.72
C ASP A 24 -7.13 -0.30 23.96
N PHE A 25 -6.36 -0.45 22.88
CA PHE A 25 -4.92 -0.62 22.98
C PHE A 25 -4.22 0.66 23.45
N ALA A 26 -4.64 1.84 22.96
CA ALA A 26 -4.11 3.12 23.45
C ALA A 26 -4.38 3.33 24.95
N ILE A 27 -5.58 2.92 25.42
CA ILE A 27 -5.97 2.97 26.83
C ILE A 27 -5.06 2.03 27.65
N GLU A 28 -4.82 0.82 27.18
CA GLU A 28 -3.92 -0.13 27.84
C GLU A 28 -2.50 0.45 27.99
N ILE A 29 -1.93 0.93 26.89
CA ILE A 29 -0.60 1.55 26.87
C ILE A 29 -0.51 2.72 27.85
N LEU A 30 -1.48 3.63 27.80
CA LEU A 30 -1.48 4.82 28.64
C LEU A 30 -1.61 4.46 30.13
N ASN A 31 -2.53 3.56 30.48
CA ASN A 31 -2.66 3.12 31.87
C ASN A 31 -1.39 2.41 32.36
N GLY A 32 -0.86 1.49 31.56
CA GLY A 32 0.33 0.71 31.90
C GLY A 32 1.57 1.56 32.14
N ARG A 33 1.82 2.53 31.24
CA ARG A 33 2.95 3.47 31.36
C ARG A 33 2.84 4.40 32.55
N TYR A 34 1.67 4.55 33.17
CA TYR A 34 1.47 5.35 34.37
C TYR A 34 0.97 4.52 35.55
N ASN A 35 1.32 3.22 35.60
CA ASN A 35 1.04 2.31 36.71
C ASN A 35 -0.45 2.28 37.12
N GLY A 36 -1.34 2.37 36.15
CA GLY A 36 -2.79 2.37 36.34
C GLY A 36 -3.38 3.70 36.82
N ASN A 37 -2.58 4.76 36.96
CA ASN A 37 -3.06 6.07 37.42
C ASN A 37 -2.47 7.23 36.59
N PRO A 38 -2.85 7.35 35.30
CA PRO A 38 -2.40 8.45 34.44
C PRO A 38 -2.92 9.83 34.88
N SER A 39 -3.91 9.91 35.77
CA SER A 39 -4.38 11.18 36.34
C SER A 39 -3.49 11.72 37.47
N ASN A 40 -2.64 10.88 38.08
CA ASN A 40 -1.75 11.30 39.14
C ASN A 40 -0.44 11.89 38.57
N PRO A 41 -0.15 13.20 38.76
CA PRO A 41 1.09 13.80 38.30
C PRO A 41 2.34 13.21 38.95
N GLY A 42 2.19 12.58 40.12
CA GLY A 42 3.25 11.86 40.82
C GLY A 42 3.43 10.40 40.36
N ALA A 43 2.60 9.89 39.45
CA ALA A 43 2.81 8.58 38.85
C ALA A 43 4.03 8.64 37.92
N GLY A 44 5.09 7.92 38.28
CA GLY A 44 6.27 7.79 37.44
C GLY A 44 5.96 7.07 36.13
N TYR A 45 6.57 7.53 35.05
CA TYR A 45 6.49 6.84 33.76
C TYR A 45 7.22 5.49 33.84
N ASN A 46 6.50 4.41 33.58
CA ASN A 46 7.04 3.05 33.54
C ASN A 46 7.59 2.74 32.14
N THR A 47 8.90 2.89 31.97
CA THR A 47 9.60 2.58 30.71
C THR A 47 9.62 1.09 30.37
N GLY A 48 9.35 0.21 31.34
CA GLY A 48 9.33 -1.25 31.15
C GLY A 48 7.92 -1.84 31.04
N PHE A 49 6.89 -1.02 30.85
CA PHE A 49 5.54 -1.53 30.64
C PHE A 49 5.43 -2.21 29.27
N ILE A 50 5.03 -3.49 29.28
CA ILE A 50 4.73 -4.30 28.10
C ILE A 50 3.22 -4.58 28.08
N PRO A 51 2.49 -4.34 26.97
CA PRO A 51 1.07 -4.69 26.87
C PRO A 51 0.86 -6.21 26.80
N SER A 52 -0.33 -6.69 27.12
CA SER A 52 -0.63 -8.12 27.26
C SER A 52 -0.35 -8.93 26.00
N GLY A 53 -0.67 -8.40 24.81
CA GLY A 53 -0.42 -9.09 23.53
C GLY A 53 1.07 -9.25 23.16
N TRP A 54 1.96 -8.59 23.90
CA TRP A 54 3.42 -8.73 23.74
C TRP A 54 4.08 -9.55 24.84
N ARG A 55 3.34 -9.96 25.88
CA ARG A 55 3.81 -10.84 26.96
C ARG A 55 3.62 -12.32 26.62
N THR A 56 3.93 -12.69 25.37
CA THR A 56 3.74 -14.06 24.87
C THR A 56 4.95 -14.93 25.14
N ASN A 57 6.15 -14.36 25.05
CA ASN A 57 7.42 -15.01 25.35
C ASN A 57 8.52 -13.96 25.60
N PRO A 58 9.67 -14.34 26.21
CA PRO A 58 10.76 -13.40 26.50
C PRO A 58 11.33 -12.66 25.29
N ASN A 59 11.29 -13.24 24.09
CA ASN A 59 11.78 -12.59 22.88
C ASN A 59 10.85 -11.44 22.45
N ALA A 60 9.53 -11.69 22.41
CA ALA A 60 8.53 -10.67 22.13
C ALA A 60 8.62 -9.50 23.11
N GLU A 61 8.76 -9.80 24.41
CA GLU A 61 8.94 -8.81 25.46
C GLU A 61 10.22 -7.96 25.27
N SER A 62 11.33 -8.60 24.88
CA SER A 62 12.60 -7.93 24.61
C SER A 62 12.50 -7.00 23.41
N ILE A 63 11.90 -7.46 22.31
CA ILE A 63 11.68 -6.66 21.09
C ILE A 63 10.77 -5.47 21.40
N TYR A 64 9.70 -5.69 22.16
CA TYR A 64 8.79 -4.62 22.53
C TYR A 64 9.49 -3.52 23.32
N ASN A 65 10.15 -3.88 24.42
CA ASN A 65 10.81 -2.89 25.28
C ASN A 65 11.96 -2.16 24.58
N ALA A 66 12.75 -2.88 23.78
CA ALA A 66 13.92 -2.30 23.13
C ALA A 66 13.51 -1.43 21.93
N LEU A 67 12.61 -1.92 21.08
CA LEU A 67 12.42 -1.39 19.73
C LEU A 67 11.01 -0.85 19.51
N VAL A 68 9.98 -1.69 19.63
CA VAL A 68 8.62 -1.36 19.18
C VAL A 68 7.93 -0.35 20.12
N GLY A 69 8.02 -0.57 21.42
CA GLY A 69 7.47 0.30 22.47
C GLY A 69 7.93 1.76 22.38
N PRO A 70 9.25 2.04 22.34
CA PRO A 70 9.76 3.41 22.26
C PRO A 70 9.61 4.04 20.86
N ASN A 71 9.70 3.26 19.77
CA ASN A 71 9.83 3.83 18.42
C ASN A 71 8.56 3.76 17.56
N CYS A 72 7.69 2.77 17.78
CA CYS A 72 6.52 2.52 16.92
C CYS A 72 5.20 2.91 17.60
N MET A 73 5.08 2.66 18.91
CA MET A 73 3.80 2.75 19.62
C MET A 73 3.23 4.17 19.73
N VAL A 74 4.06 5.22 19.59
CA VAL A 74 3.56 6.61 19.56
C VAL A 74 2.54 6.81 18.43
N CYS A 75 2.77 6.16 17.29
CA CYS A 75 1.88 6.26 16.14
C CYS A 75 0.93 5.06 16.08
N HIS A 76 1.44 3.84 16.22
CA HIS A 76 0.64 2.63 15.99
C HIS A 76 -0.43 2.39 17.06
N ALA A 77 -0.21 2.78 18.32
CA ALA A 77 -1.26 2.64 19.35
C ALA A 77 -2.51 3.49 19.04
N LEU A 78 -2.36 4.55 18.22
CA LEU A 78 -3.47 5.40 17.75
C LEU A 78 -3.99 4.99 16.37
N ARG A 79 -3.65 3.77 15.93
CA ARG A 79 -4.20 3.12 14.74
C ARG A 79 -5.06 1.94 15.18
N GLY A 80 -5.69 1.29 14.20
CA GLY A 80 -6.51 0.11 14.40
C GLY A 80 -8.00 0.43 14.47
N SER A 81 -8.81 -0.41 13.86
CA SER A 81 -10.27 -0.36 13.95
C SER A 81 -10.81 -1.74 14.34
N GLY A 82 -12.10 -1.85 14.61
CA GLY A 82 -12.74 -3.16 14.75
C GLY A 82 -12.59 -4.03 13.49
N LEU A 83 -12.46 -3.41 12.31
CA LEU A 83 -12.23 -4.10 11.03
C LEU A 83 -10.76 -4.42 10.74
N ASN A 84 -9.83 -3.76 11.43
CA ASN A 84 -8.39 -4.01 11.29
C ASN A 84 -7.69 -3.67 12.61
N PRO A 85 -7.78 -4.54 13.63
CA PRO A 85 -7.12 -4.28 14.91
C PRO A 85 -5.59 -4.37 14.79
N SER A 86 -5.10 -5.21 13.88
CA SER A 86 -3.70 -5.64 13.79
C SER A 86 -2.72 -4.50 13.41
N ILE A 87 -3.16 -3.47 12.67
CA ILE A 87 -2.31 -2.28 12.36
C ILE A 87 -1.90 -1.49 13.62
N SER A 88 -2.60 -1.70 14.74
CA SER A 88 -2.22 -1.11 16.02
C SER A 88 -0.99 -1.77 16.65
N PHE A 89 -0.60 -2.95 16.14
CA PHE A 89 0.44 -3.80 16.69
C PHE A 89 0.20 -4.14 18.16
N SER A 90 -1.04 -4.40 18.53
CA SER A 90 -1.42 -4.77 19.91
C SER A 90 -0.94 -6.17 20.32
N ASP A 91 -0.73 -7.06 19.35
CA ASP A 91 -0.28 -8.43 19.55
C ASP A 91 1.02 -8.70 18.78
N PHE A 92 1.92 -9.48 19.37
CA PHE A 92 3.18 -9.87 18.73
C PHE A 92 2.97 -10.74 17.50
N THR A 93 2.00 -11.65 17.56
CA THR A 93 1.68 -12.60 16.47
C THR A 93 1.22 -11.83 15.24
N ASP A 94 0.22 -10.95 15.40
CA ASP A 94 -0.28 -10.07 14.34
C ASP A 94 0.85 -9.21 13.75
N PHE A 95 1.74 -8.70 14.59
CA PHE A 95 2.87 -7.89 14.14
C PHE A 95 3.82 -8.67 13.21
N VAL A 96 4.20 -9.90 13.56
CA VAL A 96 5.13 -10.70 12.74
C VAL A 96 4.45 -11.42 11.58
N ASP A 97 3.24 -11.92 11.76
CA ASP A 97 2.55 -12.75 10.76
C ASP A 97 1.87 -11.91 9.68
N ASP A 98 1.27 -10.76 10.06
CA ASP A 98 0.50 -9.93 9.13
C ASP A 98 1.28 -8.70 8.61
N TYR A 99 2.35 -8.25 9.29
CA TYR A 99 3.06 -7.01 8.93
C TYR A 99 4.57 -7.13 8.74
N SER A 100 5.16 -8.33 8.82
CA SER A 100 6.61 -8.55 8.61
C SER A 100 7.13 -7.87 7.34
N ASP A 101 6.53 -8.13 6.18
CA ASP A 101 6.96 -7.54 4.92
C ASP A 101 6.86 -6.01 4.91
N GLN A 102 5.80 -5.44 5.49
CA GLN A 102 5.63 -3.99 5.60
C GLN A 102 6.65 -3.36 6.53
N VAL A 103 6.97 -4.05 7.63
CA VAL A 103 7.98 -3.63 8.59
C VAL A 103 9.35 -3.66 7.94
N ASP A 104 9.69 -4.74 7.21
CA ASP A 104 10.93 -4.82 6.42
C ASP A 104 11.03 -3.68 5.41
N HIS A 105 10.00 -3.52 4.59
CA HIS A 105 9.93 -2.51 3.54
C HIS A 105 10.06 -1.08 4.07
N LEU A 106 9.35 -0.71 5.15
CA LEU A 106 9.39 0.65 5.66
C LEU A 106 10.60 0.93 6.54
N THR A 107 11.09 -0.06 7.27
CA THR A 107 12.16 0.12 8.27
C THR A 107 13.53 -0.11 7.65
N PHE A 108 13.73 -1.25 6.99
CA PHE A 108 15.03 -1.69 6.49
C PHE A 108 15.27 -1.30 5.03
N GLU A 109 14.28 -1.41 4.15
CA GLU A 109 14.48 -1.06 2.73
C GLU A 109 14.47 0.44 2.47
N ARG A 110 13.59 1.17 3.15
CA ARG A 110 13.34 2.59 2.85
C ARG A 110 13.75 3.55 3.93
N GLY A 111 13.95 3.09 5.17
CA GLY A 111 14.24 3.96 6.30
C GLY A 111 13.17 5.03 6.56
N LEU A 112 11.91 4.77 6.17
CA LEU A 112 10.77 5.67 6.43
C LEU A 112 10.19 5.48 7.83
N MET A 113 10.42 4.29 8.41
CA MET A 113 10.04 3.97 9.77
C MET A 113 11.27 3.66 10.63
N PRO A 114 11.23 3.97 11.93
CA PRO A 114 10.17 4.70 12.62
C PRO A 114 10.07 6.17 12.16
N LEU A 115 8.84 6.70 12.10
CA LEU A 115 8.59 8.05 11.60
C LEU A 115 9.12 9.09 12.60
N GLY A 116 9.92 10.03 12.09
CA GLY A 116 10.48 11.16 12.85
C GLY A 116 11.94 10.96 13.23
N LEU A 117 12.74 12.02 13.07
CA LEU A 117 14.20 11.97 13.21
C LEU A 117 14.67 11.45 14.58
N LEU A 118 13.99 11.83 15.67
CA LEU A 118 14.36 11.40 17.02
C LEU A 118 14.17 9.89 17.21
N ASN A 119 13.04 9.34 16.76
CA ASN A 119 12.78 7.89 16.86
C ASN A 119 13.70 7.12 15.91
N TYR A 120 13.96 7.66 14.71
CA TYR A 120 14.90 7.07 13.77
C TYR A 120 16.31 6.98 14.36
N ALA A 121 16.82 8.07 14.93
CA ALA A 121 18.14 8.09 15.56
C ALA A 121 18.21 7.19 16.81
N ASP A 122 17.18 7.18 17.66
CA ASP A 122 17.12 6.25 18.79
C ASP A 122 17.14 4.79 18.30
N PHE A 123 16.37 4.47 17.27
CA PHE A 123 16.28 3.10 16.74
C PHE A 123 17.58 2.64 16.06
N TRP A 124 18.16 3.45 15.17
CA TRP A 124 19.29 3.05 14.32
C TRP A 124 20.68 3.43 14.86
N GLU A 125 20.79 4.53 15.60
CA GLU A 125 22.09 5.12 15.96
C GLU A 125 22.43 4.95 17.44
N SER A 126 21.44 4.63 18.29
CA SER A 126 21.69 4.44 19.71
C SER A 126 22.38 3.11 20.00
N GLY A 127 23.53 3.16 20.66
CA GLY A 127 24.32 1.97 21.03
C GLY A 127 23.67 1.03 22.05
N ASN A 128 22.50 1.39 22.61
CA ASN A 128 21.72 0.53 23.50
C ASN A 128 20.56 -0.20 22.80
N LYS A 129 20.39 -0.01 21.49
CA LYS A 129 19.41 -0.71 20.68
C LYS A 129 20.09 -1.76 19.80
N ASN A 130 19.32 -2.77 19.43
CA ASN A 130 19.76 -3.75 18.45
C ASN A 130 18.63 -4.07 17.47
N PRO A 131 18.50 -3.31 16.36
CA PRO A 131 17.51 -3.60 15.32
C PRO A 131 17.61 -4.99 14.70
N ALA A 132 18.72 -5.72 14.89
CA ALA A 132 18.84 -7.10 14.42
C ALA A 132 17.82 -8.03 15.10
N LEU A 133 17.42 -7.70 16.35
CA LEU A 133 16.35 -8.41 17.05
C LEU A 133 15.02 -8.30 16.31
N LEU A 134 14.73 -7.12 15.75
CA LEU A 134 13.52 -6.95 14.94
C LEU A 134 13.63 -7.73 13.64
N ALA A 135 14.74 -7.59 12.90
CA ALA A 135 14.96 -8.33 11.65
C ALA A 135 14.81 -9.85 11.82
N ALA A 136 15.37 -10.41 12.90
CA ALA A 136 15.22 -11.82 13.24
C ALA A 136 13.76 -12.20 13.54
N ALA A 137 13.03 -11.34 14.25
CA ALA A 137 11.63 -11.59 14.61
C ALA A 137 10.69 -11.61 13.39
N ILE A 138 10.95 -10.76 12.40
CA ILE A 138 10.20 -10.73 11.15
C ILE A 138 10.75 -11.70 10.09
N SER A 139 11.67 -12.59 10.46
CA SER A 139 12.25 -13.63 9.59
C SER A 139 13.04 -13.11 8.38
N HIS A 140 13.76 -12.00 8.55
CA HIS A 140 14.62 -11.39 7.53
C HIS A 140 16.12 -11.43 7.92
N PRO A 141 16.74 -12.63 7.98
CA PRO A 141 18.13 -12.79 8.40
C PRO A 141 19.14 -12.10 7.48
N GLU A 142 18.79 -11.86 6.22
CA GLU A 142 19.60 -11.10 5.25
C GLU A 142 19.80 -9.63 5.65
N ARG A 143 19.00 -9.12 6.60
CA ARG A 143 19.18 -7.79 7.20
C ARG A 143 20.16 -7.79 8.37
N ILE A 144 20.76 -8.93 8.71
CA ILE A 144 21.67 -9.12 9.84
C ILE A 144 23.07 -9.41 9.31
N ARG A 145 24.07 -8.69 9.81
CA ARG A 145 25.48 -8.91 9.50
C ARG A 145 26.06 -10.07 10.30
N ASP A 146 27.24 -10.53 9.89
CA ASP A 146 28.01 -11.57 10.59
C ASP A 146 28.36 -11.22 12.06
N ASP A 147 28.39 -9.94 12.40
CA ASP A 147 28.63 -9.45 13.77
C ASP A 147 27.34 -9.33 14.62
N ASN A 148 26.21 -9.84 14.14
CA ASN A 148 24.87 -9.76 14.73
C ASN A 148 24.31 -8.34 14.86
N THR A 149 24.79 -7.39 14.07
CA THR A 149 24.18 -6.06 13.93
C THR A 149 23.24 -5.98 12.73
N ALA A 150 22.25 -5.11 12.78
CA ALA A 150 21.37 -4.87 11.64
C ALA A 150 22.05 -4.01 10.57
N ILE A 151 21.78 -4.33 9.31
CA ILE A 151 22.09 -3.49 8.17
C ILE A 151 21.09 -2.32 8.16
N PRO A 152 21.55 -1.07 8.35
CA PRO A 152 20.68 0.09 8.28
C PRO A 152 20.26 0.37 6.83
N PRO A 153 19.14 1.07 6.64
CA PRO A 153 18.74 1.55 5.32
C PRO A 153 19.81 2.49 4.73
N GLY A 154 19.93 2.52 3.41
CA GLY A 154 20.91 3.36 2.70
C GLY A 154 21.47 2.72 1.42
N ALA A 155 21.41 1.39 1.31
CA ALA A 155 21.71 0.71 0.06
C ALA A 155 20.61 0.97 -0.99
N PRO A 156 20.95 1.09 -2.29
CA PRO A 156 19.93 1.23 -3.33
C PRO A 156 18.95 0.05 -3.29
N VAL A 157 17.66 0.33 -3.49
CA VAL A 157 16.60 -0.68 -3.65
C VAL A 157 15.85 -0.40 -4.95
N ALA A 158 16.02 -1.27 -5.94
CA ALA A 158 15.33 -1.19 -7.22
C ALA A 158 13.90 -1.70 -7.06
N LYS A 159 12.92 -0.95 -7.57
CA LYS A 159 11.53 -1.39 -7.63
C LYS A 159 10.94 -1.07 -9.00
N ILE A 160 10.33 -2.07 -9.62
CA ILE A 160 9.60 -1.92 -10.87
C ILE A 160 8.13 -1.79 -10.56
N VAL A 161 7.48 -0.84 -11.22
CA VAL A 161 6.03 -0.79 -11.35
C VAL A 161 5.70 -0.87 -12.83
N ALA A 162 5.00 -1.94 -13.20
CA ALA A 162 4.44 -2.11 -14.53
C ALA A 162 3.08 -2.82 -14.42
N PRO A 163 2.16 -2.61 -15.39
CA PRO A 163 1.00 -3.46 -15.54
C PRO A 163 1.43 -4.91 -15.65
N LEU A 164 0.74 -5.82 -14.97
CA LEU A 164 1.04 -7.25 -15.05
C LEU A 164 0.55 -7.85 -16.36
N MET A 165 -0.55 -7.30 -16.87
CA MET A 165 -1.07 -7.57 -18.19
C MET A 165 -1.46 -6.26 -18.86
N ALA A 166 -1.10 -6.10 -20.13
CA ALA A 166 -1.43 -4.94 -20.93
C ALA A 166 -1.51 -5.29 -22.42
N ARG A 167 -2.15 -4.42 -23.19
CA ARG A 167 -2.17 -4.50 -24.65
C ARG A 167 -0.94 -3.82 -25.23
N GLY A 168 -0.22 -4.52 -26.10
CA GLY A 168 0.99 -4.01 -26.75
C GLY A 168 0.80 -3.61 -28.21
N THR A 169 -0.25 -4.09 -28.87
CA THR A 169 -0.53 -3.80 -30.28
C THR A 169 -2.01 -3.53 -30.52
N ASP A 170 -2.31 -2.62 -31.46
CA ASP A 170 -3.65 -2.45 -31.98
C ASP A 170 -3.93 -3.53 -33.05
N PRO A 171 -4.93 -4.40 -32.88
CA PRO A 171 -5.28 -5.47 -33.83
C PRO A 171 -5.94 -4.95 -35.11
N VAL A 172 -6.36 -3.68 -35.17
CA VAL A 172 -6.97 -3.07 -36.35
C VAL A 172 -5.89 -2.66 -37.35
N ASP A 173 -4.86 -1.96 -36.88
CA ASP A 173 -3.82 -1.39 -37.76
C ASP A 173 -2.40 -1.91 -37.49
N GLY A 174 -2.21 -2.74 -36.47
CA GLY A 174 -0.93 -3.32 -36.09
C GLY A 174 0.03 -2.34 -35.40
N SER A 175 -0.45 -1.13 -35.03
CA SER A 175 0.39 -0.14 -34.37
C SER A 175 0.81 -0.61 -32.97
N VAL A 176 2.03 -0.24 -32.58
CA VAL A 176 2.57 -0.55 -31.25
C VAL A 176 2.01 0.45 -30.24
N LEU A 177 1.49 -0.08 -29.14
CA LEU A 177 0.92 0.67 -28.03
C LEU A 177 1.91 0.78 -26.88
N ASP A 178 1.91 1.94 -26.24
CA ASP A 178 2.83 2.26 -25.15
C ASP A 178 2.34 1.64 -23.83
N ILE A 179 3.16 0.77 -23.22
CA ILE A 179 2.90 0.20 -21.90
C ILE A 179 3.77 0.94 -20.87
N PRO A 180 3.17 1.66 -19.90
CA PRO A 180 3.94 2.51 -19.00
C PRO A 180 4.72 1.69 -17.96
N LEU A 181 5.95 2.12 -17.70
CA LEU A 181 6.86 1.58 -16.68
C LEU A 181 7.29 2.71 -15.73
N SER A 182 7.48 2.39 -14.46
CA SER A 182 8.01 3.33 -13.48
C SER A 182 8.95 2.65 -12.50
N ALA A 183 10.01 3.36 -12.13
CA ALA A 183 10.88 3.00 -11.01
C ALA A 183 10.36 3.57 -9.68
N GLY A 184 9.16 4.17 -9.68
CA GLY A 184 8.53 4.77 -8.51
C GLY A 184 8.45 3.79 -7.34
N GLY A 185 8.89 4.23 -6.17
CA GLY A 185 9.07 3.38 -4.98
C GLY A 185 10.46 2.77 -4.82
N SER A 186 11.36 2.93 -5.80
CA SER A 186 12.79 2.67 -5.58
C SER A 186 13.36 3.61 -4.51
N ALA A 187 14.33 3.14 -3.72
CA ALA A 187 14.93 3.89 -2.62
C ALA A 187 16.45 4.04 -2.80
N PHE A 188 17.00 5.13 -2.25
CA PHE A 188 18.44 5.44 -2.25
C PHE A 188 19.10 5.39 -3.64
N ALA A 189 18.31 5.64 -4.69
CA ALA A 189 18.78 5.67 -6.08
C ALA A 189 19.43 7.02 -6.38
N ALA A 190 20.59 7.00 -7.04
CA ALA A 190 21.17 8.21 -7.61
C ALA A 190 20.28 8.71 -8.77
N ALA A 191 20.08 10.03 -8.83
CA ALA A 191 19.36 10.67 -9.92
C ALA A 191 19.99 10.28 -11.28
N GLY A 192 19.18 9.88 -12.26
CA GLY A 192 19.70 9.48 -13.56
C GLY A 192 20.28 8.06 -13.62
N SER A 193 20.24 7.28 -12.53
CA SER A 193 20.86 5.95 -12.49
C SER A 193 19.98 4.80 -13.01
N TYR A 194 18.71 5.06 -13.31
CA TYR A 194 17.76 4.06 -13.77
C TYR A 194 18.17 3.53 -15.15
N ARG A 195 18.43 2.23 -15.24
CA ARG A 195 18.77 1.50 -16.47
C ARG A 195 17.74 0.42 -16.69
N TRP A 196 16.93 0.61 -17.72
CA TRP A 196 15.90 -0.34 -18.11
C TRP A 196 16.42 -1.28 -19.21
N SER A 197 15.93 -2.51 -19.21
CA SER A 197 16.07 -3.46 -20.32
C SER A 197 14.88 -4.40 -20.36
N VAL A 198 14.61 -4.99 -21.52
CA VAL A 198 13.55 -5.97 -21.72
C VAL A 198 14.12 -7.23 -22.33
N GLU A 199 13.64 -8.37 -21.86
CA GLU A 199 13.93 -9.69 -22.39
C GLU A 199 12.61 -10.39 -22.73
N PRO A 200 12.26 -10.51 -24.03
CA PRO A 200 11.13 -11.32 -24.47
C PRO A 200 11.38 -12.79 -24.16
N SER A 201 10.34 -13.53 -23.78
CA SER A 201 10.44 -14.97 -23.49
C SER A 201 10.66 -15.79 -24.75
N ASP A 202 10.10 -15.37 -25.89
CA ASP A 202 10.46 -15.87 -27.21
C ASP A 202 11.49 -14.92 -27.86
N PRO A 203 12.72 -15.35 -28.16
CA PRO A 203 13.72 -14.52 -28.82
C PRO A 203 13.33 -13.99 -30.21
N ALA A 204 12.28 -14.53 -30.83
CA ALA A 204 11.74 -14.02 -32.09
C ALA A 204 10.87 -12.76 -31.90
N ASP A 205 10.32 -12.57 -30.69
CA ASP A 205 9.55 -11.38 -30.36
C ASP A 205 10.45 -10.15 -30.26
N GLN A 206 9.95 -9.00 -30.72
CA GLN A 206 10.68 -7.74 -30.67
C GLN A 206 10.03 -6.80 -29.66
N ALA A 207 10.85 -6.27 -28.75
CA ALA A 207 10.46 -5.20 -27.85
C ALA A 207 11.60 -4.21 -27.61
N ASP A 208 11.22 -2.99 -27.25
CA ASP A 208 12.15 -1.94 -26.84
C ASP A 208 11.62 -1.21 -25.60
N ILE A 209 12.53 -0.57 -24.85
CA ILE A 209 12.18 0.34 -23.77
C ILE A 209 12.60 1.75 -24.12
N VAL A 210 11.63 2.65 -24.16
CA VAL A 210 11.85 4.09 -24.33
C VAL A 210 11.88 4.74 -22.95
N VAL A 211 13.02 5.34 -22.59
CA VAL A 211 13.13 6.10 -21.33
C VAL A 211 12.45 7.46 -21.49
N ASN A 212 11.44 7.73 -20.67
CA ASN A 212 10.65 8.96 -20.72
C ASN A 212 11.26 10.05 -19.84
N ASP A 213 11.64 9.68 -18.60
CA ASP A 213 12.35 10.55 -17.67
C ASP A 213 13.43 9.75 -16.92
N ALA A 214 14.69 9.99 -17.27
CA ALA A 214 15.82 9.32 -16.64
C ALA A 214 16.03 9.73 -15.17
N THR A 215 15.52 10.89 -14.74
CA THR A 215 15.65 11.38 -13.36
C THR A 215 14.61 10.73 -12.46
N LEU A 216 13.37 10.61 -12.93
CA LEU A 216 12.27 9.97 -12.21
C LEU A 216 12.20 8.45 -12.44
N GLY A 217 12.98 7.94 -13.40
CA GLY A 217 13.02 6.52 -13.74
C GLY A 217 11.75 6.02 -14.42
N THR A 218 11.04 6.88 -15.17
CA THR A 218 9.87 6.47 -15.95
C THR A 218 10.28 6.06 -17.36
N ALA A 219 9.62 5.04 -17.90
CA ALA A 219 9.88 4.50 -19.22
C ALA A 219 8.61 3.88 -19.82
N THR A 220 8.70 3.45 -21.06
CA THR A 220 7.63 2.78 -21.79
C THR A 220 8.16 1.50 -22.42
N LEU A 221 7.48 0.39 -22.20
CA LEU A 221 7.67 -0.85 -22.96
C LEU A 221 6.87 -0.77 -24.27
N ARG A 222 7.54 -1.07 -25.38
CA ARG A 222 6.96 -1.20 -26.72
C ARG A 222 7.17 -2.62 -27.24
N ALA A 223 6.15 -3.46 -27.14
CA ALA A 223 6.17 -4.83 -27.63
C ALA A 223 5.49 -4.91 -29.00
N GLN A 224 6.15 -5.53 -29.99
CA GLN A 224 5.64 -5.63 -31.37
C GLN A 224 4.70 -6.84 -31.57
N SER A 225 4.61 -7.72 -30.59
CA SER A 225 3.78 -8.93 -30.63
C SER A 225 3.27 -9.29 -29.23
N PRO A 226 2.10 -9.95 -29.12
CA PRO A 226 1.67 -10.58 -27.88
C PRO A 226 2.68 -11.62 -27.41
N GLY A 227 3.03 -11.59 -26.12
CA GLY A 227 4.08 -12.44 -25.54
C GLY A 227 4.35 -12.09 -24.09
N ASP A 228 5.30 -12.78 -23.46
CA ASP A 228 5.71 -12.55 -22.08
C ASP A 228 7.06 -11.84 -22.07
N TYR A 229 7.12 -10.68 -21.44
CA TYR A 229 8.30 -9.80 -21.47
C TYR A 229 8.81 -9.57 -20.05
N THR A 230 10.06 -9.98 -19.79
CA THR A 230 10.73 -9.68 -18.53
C THR A 230 11.36 -8.30 -18.62
N VAL A 231 10.80 -7.35 -17.90
CA VAL A 231 11.36 -6.01 -17.73
C VAL A 231 12.34 -6.04 -16.57
N ASN A 232 13.54 -5.54 -16.79
CA ASN A 232 14.59 -5.44 -15.79
C ASN A 232 14.95 -3.96 -15.55
N LEU A 233 15.15 -3.61 -14.28
CA LEU A 233 15.62 -2.30 -13.85
C LEU A 233 16.89 -2.50 -13.04
N THR A 234 17.94 -1.73 -13.35
CA THR A 234 19.12 -1.60 -12.49
C THR A 234 19.29 -0.13 -12.11
N ILE A 235 19.61 0.12 -10.84
CA ILE A 235 19.89 1.45 -10.29
C ILE A 235 21.25 1.45 -9.58
N SER A 236 21.82 2.64 -9.40
CA SER A 236 23.02 2.85 -8.59
C SER A 236 22.69 3.66 -7.34
N GLY A 237 23.39 3.41 -6.24
CA GLY A 237 23.18 4.10 -4.97
C GLY A 237 23.58 5.59 -5.00
N SER A 238 22.81 6.44 -4.31
CA SER A 238 23.12 7.87 -4.15
C SER A 238 24.22 8.15 -3.13
N GLU A 239 24.39 7.28 -2.12
CA GLU A 239 25.18 7.52 -0.91
C GLU A 239 26.12 6.33 -0.62
N GLY A 240 27.25 6.22 -1.34
CA GLY A 240 28.29 5.23 -1.00
C GLY A 240 28.49 4.08 -1.99
N GLY A 241 27.87 4.14 -3.17
CA GLY A 241 28.05 3.15 -4.24
C GLY A 241 27.19 1.89 -4.07
N GLY A 242 27.39 0.93 -4.96
CA GLY A 242 26.55 -0.27 -5.08
C GLY A 242 25.45 -0.12 -6.13
N THR A 243 24.88 -1.26 -6.50
CA THR A 243 23.80 -1.38 -7.49
C THR A 243 22.71 -2.29 -6.97
N SER A 244 21.48 -2.01 -7.33
CA SER A 244 20.34 -2.89 -7.10
C SER A 244 19.65 -3.16 -8.42
N SER A 245 19.13 -4.38 -8.57
CA SER A 245 18.35 -4.77 -9.73
C SER A 245 17.02 -5.38 -9.31
N ALA A 246 16.01 -5.21 -10.16
CA ALA A 246 14.70 -5.83 -10.03
C ALA A 246 14.24 -6.31 -11.40
N SER A 247 13.35 -7.31 -11.41
CA SER A 247 12.77 -7.89 -12.61
C SER A 247 11.27 -8.10 -12.41
N GLN A 248 10.47 -7.83 -13.44
CA GLN A 248 9.03 -8.09 -13.45
C GLN A 248 8.61 -8.61 -14.82
N VAL A 249 7.76 -9.64 -14.85
CA VAL A 249 7.13 -10.12 -16.08
C VAL A 249 5.89 -9.27 -16.40
N VAL A 250 5.78 -8.84 -17.66
CA VAL A 250 4.60 -8.18 -18.24
C VAL A 250 4.02 -9.09 -19.30
N LEU A 251 2.76 -9.48 -19.12
CA LEU A 251 2.00 -10.28 -20.07
C LEU A 251 1.38 -9.36 -21.12
N VAL A 252 1.95 -9.34 -22.32
CA VAL A 252 1.41 -8.58 -23.44
C VAL A 252 0.39 -9.43 -24.17
N ARG A 253 -0.87 -8.99 -24.21
CA ARG A 253 -2.02 -9.72 -24.77
C ARG A 253 -2.96 -8.77 -25.49
N ASP A 254 -3.66 -9.24 -26.52
CA ASP A 254 -4.73 -8.46 -27.15
C ASP A 254 -6.08 -8.61 -26.43
N THR A 255 -6.31 -9.80 -25.85
CA THR A 255 -7.56 -10.16 -25.16
C THR A 255 -7.30 -10.93 -23.87
N PHE A 256 -8.23 -10.85 -22.92
CA PHE A 256 -8.32 -11.72 -21.75
C PHE A 256 -9.74 -12.29 -21.66
N ASP A 257 -9.88 -13.60 -21.47
CA ASP A 257 -11.18 -14.31 -21.48
C ASP A 257 -12.09 -13.87 -22.63
N SER A 258 -11.54 -13.80 -23.85
CA SER A 258 -12.19 -13.34 -25.08
C SER A 258 -12.62 -11.86 -25.13
N THR A 259 -12.32 -11.07 -24.09
CA THR A 259 -12.58 -9.63 -24.04
C THR A 259 -11.33 -8.85 -24.47
N PRO A 260 -11.43 -7.92 -25.45
CA PRO A 260 -10.32 -7.04 -25.80
C PRO A 260 -9.81 -6.25 -24.59
N LEU A 261 -8.49 -6.16 -24.46
CA LEU A 261 -7.87 -5.28 -23.48
C LEU A 261 -7.89 -3.84 -24.02
N PRO A 262 -8.21 -2.82 -23.20
CA PRO A 262 -7.99 -1.44 -23.60
C PRO A 262 -6.49 -1.14 -23.71
N ALA A 263 -6.10 -0.18 -24.56
CA ALA A 263 -4.75 0.34 -24.53
C ALA A 263 -4.49 1.04 -23.19
N SER A 264 -3.26 0.99 -22.67
CA SER A 264 -2.97 1.62 -21.37
C SER A 264 -3.31 3.10 -21.33
N SER A 265 -3.11 3.83 -22.44
CA SER A 265 -3.45 5.25 -22.61
C SER A 265 -4.94 5.57 -22.52
N ASP A 266 -5.78 4.58 -22.81
CA ASP A 266 -7.22 4.77 -22.97
C ASP A 266 -7.97 4.51 -21.66
N ILE A 267 -7.30 3.88 -20.68
CA ILE A 267 -7.90 3.55 -19.39
C ILE A 267 -8.14 4.82 -18.58
N GLN A 268 -9.41 5.12 -18.32
CA GLN A 268 -9.87 6.25 -17.53
C GLN A 268 -10.57 5.79 -16.25
N PHE A 269 -10.84 6.72 -15.33
CA PHE A 269 -11.63 6.38 -14.15
C PHE A 269 -13.09 6.10 -14.53
N TYR A 270 -13.71 7.02 -15.26
CA TYR A 270 -15.00 6.84 -15.92
C TYR A 270 -14.79 6.56 -17.40
N ASP A 271 -15.50 5.56 -17.92
CA ASP A 271 -15.53 5.25 -19.35
C ASP A 271 -16.93 4.81 -19.76
N THR A 272 -17.24 4.98 -21.04
CA THR A 272 -18.53 4.66 -21.66
C THR A 272 -18.65 3.20 -22.11
N ASP A 273 -17.54 2.49 -22.23
CA ASP A 273 -17.47 1.10 -22.71
C ASP A 273 -17.38 0.05 -21.58
N GLY A 274 -17.46 0.48 -20.31
CA GLY A 274 -17.30 -0.37 -19.14
C GLY A 274 -15.84 -0.72 -18.80
N THR A 275 -14.87 -0.14 -19.51
CA THR A 275 -13.43 -0.29 -19.25
C THR A 275 -12.85 0.78 -18.32
N GLY A 276 -13.70 1.61 -17.71
CA GLY A 276 -13.32 2.57 -16.66
C GLY A 276 -13.06 1.96 -15.28
N ILE A 277 -12.10 2.49 -14.51
CA ILE A 277 -11.80 1.99 -13.15
C ILE A 277 -13.03 1.96 -12.22
N SER A 278 -13.99 2.87 -12.39
CA SER A 278 -15.23 2.87 -11.61
C SER A 278 -16.00 1.55 -11.75
N THR A 279 -16.11 1.00 -12.97
CA THR A 279 -16.79 -0.28 -13.23
C THR A 279 -16.07 -1.44 -12.54
N LEU A 280 -14.73 -1.40 -12.55
CA LEU A 280 -13.91 -2.39 -11.86
C LEU A 280 -14.14 -2.35 -10.34
N LEU A 281 -14.22 -1.16 -9.75
CA LEU A 281 -14.50 -1.00 -8.32
C LEU A 281 -15.93 -1.35 -7.96
N GLU A 282 -16.89 -1.04 -8.82
CA GLU A 282 -18.29 -1.35 -8.63
C GLU A 282 -18.52 -2.86 -8.55
N ALA A 283 -17.98 -3.61 -9.52
CA ALA A 283 -18.11 -5.06 -9.60
C ALA A 283 -17.51 -5.79 -8.38
N ASN A 284 -16.45 -5.23 -7.80
CA ASN A 284 -15.55 -5.98 -6.94
C ASN A 284 -15.42 -5.45 -5.50
N CYS A 285 -15.77 -4.19 -5.27
CA CYS A 285 -15.48 -3.52 -4.00
C CYS A 285 -16.73 -2.98 -3.30
N VAL A 286 -17.81 -2.66 -4.04
CA VAL A 286 -19.02 -2.03 -3.48
C VAL A 286 -19.71 -2.90 -2.42
N SER A 287 -19.61 -4.23 -2.50
CA SER A 287 -20.17 -5.13 -1.47
C SER A 287 -19.62 -4.87 -0.06
N CYS A 288 -18.43 -4.27 0.04
CA CYS A 288 -17.80 -3.90 1.31
C CYS A 288 -17.72 -2.37 1.49
N HIS A 289 -17.67 -1.62 0.39
CA HIS A 289 -17.42 -0.18 0.34
C HIS A 289 -18.66 0.59 -0.13
N SER A 290 -19.82 0.30 0.46
CA SER A 290 -21.04 1.06 0.24
C SER A 290 -21.70 1.38 1.58
N ASP A 291 -22.61 2.35 1.57
CA ASP A 291 -23.50 2.51 2.70
C ASP A 291 -24.40 1.28 2.85
N GLY A 292 -24.70 0.90 4.09
CA GLY A 292 -25.45 -0.32 4.42
C GLY A 292 -24.72 -1.65 4.15
N ALA A 293 -23.47 -1.62 3.67
CA ALA A 293 -22.64 -2.84 3.59
C ALA A 293 -22.37 -3.42 4.99
N GLY A 294 -21.89 -4.67 5.05
CA GLY A 294 -21.55 -5.36 6.30
C GLY A 294 -20.39 -4.75 7.10
N TYR A 295 -19.79 -3.66 6.60
CA TYR A 295 -18.57 -3.04 7.13
C TYR A 295 -18.77 -1.53 7.37
N PRO A 296 -19.69 -1.13 8.27
CA PRO A 296 -19.95 0.29 8.55
C PRO A 296 -18.70 0.99 9.08
N GLY A 297 -18.50 2.24 8.64
CA GLY A 297 -17.38 3.08 9.07
C GLY A 297 -16.07 2.81 8.32
N ILE A 298 -16.10 2.01 7.26
CA ILE A 298 -14.93 1.81 6.40
C ILE A 298 -14.51 3.16 5.77
N PRO A 299 -13.21 3.47 5.65
CA PRO A 299 -12.77 4.83 5.31
C PRO A 299 -13.11 5.31 3.90
N VAL A 300 -13.69 4.47 3.04
CA VAL A 300 -14.00 4.83 1.64
C VAL A 300 -15.21 4.07 1.15
N TYR A 301 -16.07 4.78 0.43
CA TYR A 301 -17.13 4.19 -0.36
C TYR A 301 -16.82 4.33 -1.85
N TYR A 302 -17.14 3.30 -2.63
CA TYR A 302 -16.97 3.24 -4.08
C TYR A 302 -18.29 3.43 -4.82
N VAL A 303 -19.19 4.21 -4.23
CA VAL A 303 -20.45 4.65 -4.82
C VAL A 303 -20.44 6.17 -4.90
N PRO A 304 -21.07 6.78 -5.93
CA PRO A 304 -21.20 8.24 -6.00
C PRO A 304 -21.99 8.76 -4.79
N CYS A 305 -21.66 9.98 -4.35
CA CYS A 305 -22.47 10.62 -3.31
C CYS A 305 -23.83 11.03 -3.89
N ASN A 306 -24.90 10.66 -3.19
CA ASN A 306 -26.27 11.04 -3.54
C ASN A 306 -26.89 11.80 -2.36
N GLY A 307 -27.83 12.74 -2.61
CA GLY A 307 -28.56 13.44 -1.54
C GLY A 307 -29.17 14.79 -1.93
N GLU A 308 -30.27 15.16 -1.28
CA GLU A 308 -30.92 16.47 -1.41
C GLU A 308 -30.04 17.57 -0.77
N GLY A 309 -29.08 18.11 -1.52
CA GLY A 309 -28.21 19.17 -1.01
C GLY A 309 -26.89 19.39 -1.78
N LEU A 310 -26.51 18.48 -2.66
CA LEU A 310 -25.39 18.74 -3.58
C LEU A 310 -25.80 19.81 -4.59
N ALA A 311 -25.36 21.04 -4.36
CA ALA A 311 -25.68 22.21 -5.16
C ALA A 311 -25.29 22.09 -6.65
N GLY A 312 -24.60 21.03 -7.07
CA GLY A 312 -24.28 20.72 -8.47
C GLY A 312 -24.70 19.33 -8.95
N GLY A 313 -25.65 18.67 -8.28
CA GLY A 313 -26.32 17.46 -8.78
C GLY A 313 -25.39 16.24 -8.99
N VAL A 314 -25.85 15.32 -9.86
CA VAL A 314 -25.21 14.02 -10.18
C VAL A 314 -23.70 14.11 -10.41
N ALA A 315 -23.25 15.08 -11.19
CA ALA A 315 -21.86 15.24 -11.56
C ALA A 315 -20.94 15.46 -10.35
N GLN A 316 -21.42 16.12 -9.29
CA GLN A 316 -20.64 16.32 -8.07
C GLN A 316 -20.45 15.03 -7.26
N GLY A 317 -21.44 14.14 -7.28
CA GLY A 317 -21.35 12.84 -6.61
C GLY A 317 -20.26 11.95 -7.23
N TYR A 318 -20.22 11.89 -8.56
CA TYR A 318 -19.16 11.19 -9.29
C TYR A 318 -17.80 11.88 -9.14
N GLU A 319 -17.72 13.21 -9.23
CA GLU A 319 -16.45 13.91 -8.99
C GLU A 319 -15.91 13.64 -7.57
N PHE A 320 -16.77 13.59 -6.56
CA PHE A 320 -16.37 13.24 -5.20
C PHE A 320 -15.85 11.80 -5.11
N LEU A 321 -16.53 10.84 -5.75
CA LEU A 321 -16.07 9.45 -5.83
C LEU A 321 -14.68 9.38 -6.47
N TYR A 322 -14.48 9.98 -7.64
CA TYR A 322 -13.17 10.01 -8.31
C TYR A 322 -12.09 10.59 -7.39
N ARG A 323 -12.34 11.73 -6.76
CA ARG A 323 -11.36 12.37 -5.85
C ARG A 323 -11.07 11.53 -4.62
N SER A 324 -12.08 10.85 -4.08
CA SER A 324 -11.92 9.93 -2.95
C SER A 324 -11.03 8.76 -3.34
N VAL A 325 -11.24 8.17 -4.51
CA VAL A 325 -10.35 7.12 -5.04
C VAL A 325 -8.95 7.66 -5.29
N LEU A 326 -8.82 8.81 -5.97
CA LEU A 326 -7.55 9.44 -6.29
C LEU A 326 -6.71 9.77 -5.04
N ALA A 327 -7.35 10.18 -3.94
CA ALA A 327 -6.67 10.44 -2.68
C ALA A 327 -5.97 9.22 -2.06
N ARG A 328 -6.22 8.01 -2.59
CA ARG A 328 -5.58 6.74 -2.18
C ARG A 328 -4.50 6.28 -3.16
N VAL A 329 -4.23 7.06 -4.21
CA VAL A 329 -3.17 6.79 -5.19
C VAL A 329 -1.89 7.50 -4.76
N ASN A 330 -0.78 6.76 -4.74
CA ASN A 330 0.55 7.29 -4.48
C ASN A 330 1.37 7.30 -5.78
N PHE A 331 1.40 8.43 -6.49
CA PHE A 331 2.14 8.50 -7.76
C PHE A 331 3.67 8.38 -7.62
N ALA A 332 4.23 8.72 -6.45
CA ALA A 332 5.67 8.59 -6.21
C ALA A 332 6.09 7.14 -5.95
N ALA A 333 5.17 6.34 -5.39
CA ALA A 333 5.35 4.91 -5.18
C ALA A 333 4.02 4.17 -5.46
N PRO A 334 3.69 3.92 -6.74
CA PRO A 334 2.39 3.38 -7.14
C PRO A 334 1.95 2.11 -6.41
N LEU A 335 2.89 1.19 -6.13
CA LEU A 335 2.61 -0.04 -5.40
C LEU A 335 2.25 0.20 -3.92
N ASP A 336 2.55 1.39 -3.38
CA ASP A 336 2.14 1.87 -2.04
C ASP A 336 0.79 2.56 -2.02
N SER A 337 0.10 2.62 -3.16
CA SER A 337 -1.26 3.16 -3.20
C SER A 337 -2.19 2.35 -2.30
N LEU A 338 -2.91 3.03 -1.41
CA LEU A 338 -3.84 2.41 -0.47
C LEU A 338 -4.98 1.69 -1.19
N ILE A 339 -5.33 2.10 -2.41
CA ILE A 339 -6.36 1.43 -3.22
C ILE A 339 -5.99 0.00 -3.63
N LEU A 340 -4.69 -0.33 -3.67
CA LEU A 340 -4.24 -1.67 -4.06
C LEU A 340 -4.23 -2.64 -2.87
N ARG A 341 -4.09 -2.11 -1.65
CA ARG A 341 -3.77 -2.90 -0.45
C ARG A 341 -5.00 -3.09 0.42
N LYS A 342 -5.21 -4.30 0.94
CA LYS A 342 -6.12 -4.44 2.07
C LYS A 342 -5.46 -3.82 3.29
N PRO A 343 -6.19 -3.05 4.11
CA PRO A 343 -5.63 -2.50 5.34
C PRO A 343 -5.04 -3.58 6.25
N THR A 344 -5.51 -4.82 6.18
CA THR A 344 -5.33 -5.83 7.22
C THR A 344 -4.02 -6.61 7.23
N LYS A 345 -3.14 -6.57 6.22
CA LYS A 345 -1.98 -7.50 6.19
C LYS A 345 -0.73 -7.02 5.44
N GLY A 346 -0.33 -5.78 5.69
CA GLY A 346 1.05 -5.31 5.42
C GLY A 346 1.64 -5.57 4.04
N ALA A 347 0.84 -5.57 2.98
CA ALA A 347 1.29 -5.98 1.65
C ALA A 347 2.23 -4.94 1.00
N THR A 348 3.38 -5.35 0.45
CA THR A 348 4.41 -4.43 -0.10
C THR A 348 4.78 -4.64 -1.58
N ASP A 349 4.62 -5.85 -2.13
CA ASP A 349 4.81 -6.15 -3.55
C ASP A 349 3.67 -7.01 -4.17
N LEU A 350 3.17 -6.59 -5.34
CA LEU A 350 2.19 -7.35 -6.14
C LEU A 350 2.77 -8.66 -6.71
N ASN A 351 4.09 -8.78 -6.82
CA ASN A 351 4.75 -9.99 -7.33
C ASN A 351 4.81 -11.12 -6.27
N GLN A 352 4.59 -10.83 -4.99
CA GLN A 352 4.63 -11.81 -3.91
C GLN A 352 3.32 -12.60 -3.73
N ARG A 353 2.52 -12.77 -4.79
CA ARG A 353 1.12 -13.27 -4.79
C ARG A 353 0.87 -14.75 -4.43
N GLY A 354 1.74 -15.41 -3.66
CA GLY A 354 1.50 -16.76 -3.15
C GLY A 354 0.17 -16.89 -2.37
N ALA A 355 -0.28 -18.11 -2.08
CA ALA A 355 -1.59 -18.37 -1.44
C ALA A 355 -1.84 -17.60 -0.11
N ALA A 356 -0.79 -17.17 0.59
CA ALA A 356 -0.91 -16.28 1.75
C ALA A 356 -1.09 -14.78 1.37
N ALA A 357 -0.42 -14.32 0.30
CA ALA A 357 -0.45 -12.94 -0.18
C ALA A 357 -1.76 -12.54 -0.86
N SER A 358 -2.52 -13.53 -1.29
CA SER A 358 -3.85 -13.34 -1.83
C SER A 358 -4.75 -12.62 -0.79
N SER A 359 -4.59 -12.92 0.49
CA SER A 359 -5.29 -12.23 1.58
C SER A 359 -4.81 -10.80 1.89
N ARG A 360 -3.65 -10.38 1.34
CA ARG A 360 -2.96 -9.12 1.68
C ARG A 360 -3.29 -7.96 0.75
N TYR A 361 -3.52 -8.27 -0.52
CA TYR A 361 -3.98 -7.30 -1.51
C TYR A 361 -5.49 -7.41 -1.72
N HIS A 362 -6.09 -6.36 -2.30
CA HIS A 362 -7.39 -6.55 -2.96
C HIS A 362 -7.30 -7.63 -4.06
N ALA A 363 -6.06 -7.93 -4.48
CA ALA A 363 -5.65 -8.86 -5.52
C ALA A 363 -5.64 -10.38 -5.23
N GLY A 364 -6.23 -10.87 -4.14
CA GLY A 364 -6.30 -12.34 -3.98
C GLY A 364 -7.22 -12.87 -2.91
N GLY A 365 -8.36 -12.23 -2.75
CA GLY A 365 -9.38 -12.77 -1.88
C GLY A 365 -10.56 -11.86 -1.82
N LEU A 366 -11.08 -11.52 -3.01
CA LEU A 366 -12.48 -11.13 -3.29
C LEU A 366 -12.66 -9.88 -4.17
N ALA A 367 -11.64 -9.06 -4.50
CA ALA A 367 -11.87 -7.83 -5.29
C ALA A 367 -11.13 -7.76 -6.64
N LEU A 368 -9.80 -7.62 -6.70
CA LEU A 368 -9.05 -7.53 -7.97
C LEU A 368 -8.44 -8.90 -8.34
N ASN A 369 -9.26 -9.85 -8.74
CA ASN A 369 -8.89 -11.26 -8.76
C ASN A 369 -8.01 -11.70 -9.95
N SER A 370 -7.73 -10.83 -10.93
CA SER A 370 -6.94 -11.19 -12.11
C SER A 370 -5.79 -10.23 -12.43
N GLU A 371 -4.80 -10.73 -13.19
CA GLU A 371 -3.69 -9.93 -13.70
C GLU A 371 -4.16 -8.81 -14.63
N GLN A 372 -5.25 -9.01 -15.35
CA GLN A 372 -5.91 -8.00 -16.17
C GLN A 372 -6.41 -6.84 -15.32
N GLU A 373 -7.18 -7.12 -14.26
CA GLU A 373 -7.79 -6.08 -13.43
C GLU A 373 -6.73 -5.23 -12.73
N ILE A 374 -5.67 -5.87 -12.26
CA ILE A 374 -4.55 -5.20 -11.62
C ILE A 374 -3.71 -4.46 -12.66
N GLY A 375 -3.47 -5.05 -13.82
CA GLY A 375 -2.80 -4.41 -14.95
C GLY A 375 -3.52 -3.14 -15.39
N ARG A 376 -4.86 -3.17 -15.42
CA ARG A 376 -5.71 -2.01 -15.71
C ARG A 376 -5.58 -0.93 -14.64
N MET A 377 -5.66 -1.28 -13.36
CA MET A 377 -5.47 -0.34 -12.25
C MET A 377 -4.07 0.29 -12.26
N ILE A 378 -3.02 -0.50 -12.46
CA ILE A 378 -1.64 0.01 -12.53
C ILE A 378 -1.43 0.89 -13.76
N SER A 379 -1.95 0.50 -14.93
CA SER A 379 -1.90 1.33 -16.15
C SER A 379 -2.55 2.69 -15.90
N TRP A 380 -3.74 2.70 -15.29
CA TRP A 380 -4.44 3.94 -14.92
C TRP A 380 -3.59 4.81 -13.99
N ILE A 381 -3.04 4.25 -12.90
CA ILE A 381 -2.18 5.00 -11.96
C ILE A 381 -0.95 5.58 -12.67
N LEU A 382 -0.26 4.78 -13.49
CA LEU A 382 0.97 5.20 -14.16
C LEU A 382 0.73 6.26 -15.23
N ASN A 383 -0.47 6.30 -15.83
CA ASN A 383 -0.89 7.35 -16.77
C ASN A 383 -1.46 8.61 -16.07
N GLY A 384 -1.23 8.76 -14.76
CA GLY A 384 -1.67 9.94 -14.00
C GLY A 384 -3.11 9.86 -13.51
N ALA A 385 -3.70 8.66 -13.51
CA ALA A 385 -5.05 8.38 -13.05
C ALA A 385 -6.11 9.28 -13.70
N PRO A 386 -6.18 9.34 -15.06
CA PRO A 386 -7.07 10.24 -15.76
C PRO A 386 -8.53 9.97 -15.37
N ARG A 387 -9.31 11.04 -15.19
CA ARG A 387 -10.70 10.96 -14.73
C ARG A 387 -11.65 10.43 -15.81
N GLY A 388 -11.49 10.91 -17.04
CA GLY A 388 -12.49 10.77 -18.08
C GLY A 388 -13.70 11.70 -17.92
N ASP A 389 -14.72 11.43 -18.73
CA ASP A 389 -15.97 12.18 -18.74
C ASP A 389 -16.89 11.71 -17.61
N LEU A 390 -17.45 12.67 -16.85
CA LEU A 390 -18.35 12.34 -15.76
C LEU A 390 -19.66 11.77 -16.30
N PRO A 391 -20.21 10.72 -15.66
CA PRO A 391 -21.56 10.27 -15.97
C PRO A 391 -22.58 11.38 -15.75
N THR A 392 -23.52 11.52 -16.69
CA THR A 392 -24.54 12.58 -16.68
C THR A 392 -25.86 12.17 -16.02
N SER A 393 -25.99 10.89 -15.63
CA SER A 393 -27.18 10.34 -14.97
C SER A 393 -26.80 9.39 -13.83
N ILE A 394 -27.62 9.35 -12.78
CA ILE A 394 -27.60 8.31 -11.75
C ILE A 394 -28.77 7.38 -12.10
N ASP A 395 -28.54 6.07 -12.12
CA ASP A 395 -29.66 5.13 -12.17
C ASP A 395 -30.53 5.30 -10.92
N ALA A 396 -31.83 5.53 -11.11
CA ALA A 396 -32.77 5.96 -10.07
C ALA A 396 -32.98 4.97 -8.90
N ALA A 397 -32.21 3.87 -8.84
CA ALA A 397 -32.25 2.87 -7.78
C ALA A 397 -31.48 3.29 -6.50
N GLU A 398 -30.66 4.34 -6.53
CA GLU A 398 -29.83 4.79 -5.40
C GLU A 398 -30.32 6.08 -4.72
N ALA A 399 -31.61 6.17 -4.42
CA ALA A 399 -32.26 7.38 -3.89
C ALA A 399 -32.06 7.65 -2.38
N GLY A 400 -31.07 7.02 -1.73
CA GLY A 400 -30.70 7.31 -0.35
C GLY A 400 -29.55 8.33 -0.29
N PRO A 401 -29.46 9.20 0.74
CA PRO A 401 -28.30 10.03 0.92
C PRO A 401 -27.07 9.16 1.23
N SER A 402 -26.22 8.90 0.23
CA SER A 402 -24.91 8.30 0.42
C SER A 402 -23.91 9.43 0.49
N CYS A 403 -23.49 9.80 1.70
CA CYS A 403 -22.16 10.33 2.04
C CYS A 403 -22.21 10.88 3.47
N LEU A 404 -21.37 10.31 4.34
CA LEU A 404 -21.08 10.81 5.68
C LEU A 404 -20.00 11.89 5.61
#